data_AF-V9H7W5-F1
#
_entry.id   AF-V9H7W5-F1
#
_cell.length_a   1.000
_cell.length_b   1.000
_cell.length_c   1.000
_cell.angle_alpha   90.00
_cell.angle_beta   90.00
_cell.angle_gamma   90.00
#
_symmetry.space_group_name_H-M   'P 1'
#
loop_
_entity.id
_entity.type
_entity.pdbx_description
1 polymer ?
#
loop_
_entity_poly.entity_id
_entity_poly.type
_entity_poly.pdbx_seq_one_letter_code
_entity_poly.pdbx_strand_id
1 'polypeptide(L)'
;MTPIELKNARILLGLKTNEAAVHLGKMSLRGWQYLEKGERTINPDIIDNINALLNRRQEMIRDLIDTQGMNLNHVSVIYYSAPEYCENILEWRFTQSVARTLHFDFGAKLIIFNPEEYFKWLVGRDDNQKNRALWAASFQAA
;
A
#
# COMPACT_ATOMS: atom_id res chain seq x y z
N MET A 1 -3.94 -3.27 -21.08
CA MET A 1 -3.01 -3.92 -20.13
C MET A 1 -2.53 -5.23 -20.74
N THR A 2 -1.22 -5.37 -20.94
CA THR A 2 -0.57 -6.60 -21.40
C THR A 2 -0.27 -7.55 -20.22
N PRO A 3 0.05 -8.83 -20.46
CA PRO A 3 0.45 -9.77 -19.40
C PRO A 3 1.63 -9.28 -18.55
N ILE A 4 2.62 -8.64 -19.17
CA ILE A 4 3.79 -8.10 -18.48
C ILE A 4 3.43 -6.85 -17.66
N GLU A 5 2.54 -5.99 -18.16
CA GLU A 5 2.01 -4.85 -17.40
C GLU A 5 1.22 -5.32 -16.18
N LEU A 6 0.34 -6.32 -16.34
CA LEU A 6 -0.42 -6.94 -15.25
C LEU A 6 0.50 -7.44 -14.13
N LYS A 7 1.54 -8.19 -14.50
CA LYS A 7 2.51 -8.73 -13.56
C LYS A 7 3.26 -7.63 -12.81
N ASN A 8 3.73 -6.61 -13.52
CA ASN A 8 4.47 -5.50 -12.91
C ASN A 8 3.57 -4.62 -12.04
N ALA A 9 2.34 -4.35 -12.45
CA ALA A 9 1.36 -3.63 -11.65
C ALA A 9 1.08 -4.35 -10.33
N ARG A 10 0.88 -5.68 -10.36
CA ARG A 10 0.72 -6.49 -9.15
C ARG A 10 1.92 -6.36 -8.21
N ILE A 11 3.13 -6.49 -8.75
CA ILE A 11 4.38 -6.39 -7.97
C ILE A 11 4.52 -4.99 -7.37
N LEU A 12 4.25 -3.94 -8.14
CA LEU A 12 4.29 -2.55 -7.70
C LEU A 12 3.31 -2.32 -6.55
N LEU A 13 2.10 -2.86 -6.63
CA LEU A 13 1.08 -2.82 -5.57
C LEU A 13 1.42 -3.72 -4.36
N GLY A 14 2.55 -4.43 -4.39
CA GLY A 14 3.03 -5.28 -3.29
C GLY A 14 2.28 -6.62 -3.17
N LEU A 15 1.41 -6.96 -4.12
CA LEU A 15 0.55 -8.13 -4.04
C LEU A 15 1.30 -9.42 -4.42
N LYS A 16 1.13 -10.48 -3.64
CA LYS A 16 1.53 -11.83 -4.04
C LYS A 16 0.59 -12.34 -5.13
N THR A 17 1.06 -13.30 -5.94
CA THR A 17 0.26 -13.88 -7.03
C THR A 17 -1.03 -14.52 -6.53
N ASN A 18 -0.99 -15.22 -5.38
CA ASN A 18 -2.20 -15.81 -4.77
C ASN A 18 -3.15 -14.74 -4.21
N GLU A 19 -2.62 -13.66 -3.62
CA GLU A 19 -3.44 -12.54 -3.13
C GLU A 19 -4.17 -11.86 -4.29
N ALA A 20 -3.48 -11.57 -5.40
CA ALA A 20 -4.12 -10.99 -6.57
C ALA A 20 -5.16 -11.93 -7.20
N ALA A 21 -4.85 -13.23 -7.29
CA ALA A 21 -5.79 -14.23 -7.80
C ALA A 21 -7.12 -14.24 -7.01
N VAL A 22 -7.04 -14.21 -5.67
CA VAL A 22 -8.22 -14.24 -4.79
C VAL A 22 -8.94 -12.90 -4.78
N HIS A 23 -8.23 -11.80 -4.54
CA HIS A 23 -8.84 -10.51 -4.21
C HIS A 23 -9.14 -9.63 -5.42
N LEU A 24 -8.42 -9.79 -6.52
CA LEU A 24 -8.66 -9.03 -7.76
C LEU A 24 -9.32 -9.90 -8.83
N GLY A 25 -8.85 -11.12 -9.01
CA GLY A 25 -9.29 -12.01 -10.07
C GLY A 25 -10.47 -12.92 -9.73
N LYS A 26 -10.80 -13.10 -8.44
CA LYS A 26 -11.78 -14.07 -7.94
C LYS A 26 -11.59 -15.46 -8.57
N MET A 27 -10.34 -15.89 -8.70
CA MET A 27 -9.96 -17.10 -9.43
C MET A 27 -8.83 -17.87 -8.73
N SER A 28 -8.52 -19.05 -9.26
CA SER A 28 -7.40 -19.84 -8.75
C SER A 28 -6.04 -19.20 -9.06
N LEU A 29 -5.03 -19.52 -8.25
CA LEU A 29 -3.63 -19.12 -8.48
C LEU A 29 -3.17 -19.44 -9.91
N ARG A 30 -3.49 -20.65 -10.39
CA ARG A 30 -3.13 -21.10 -11.75
C ARG A 30 -3.84 -20.27 -12.81
N GLY A 31 -5.10 -19.90 -12.59
CA GLY A 31 -5.86 -19.01 -13.47
C GLY A 31 -5.17 -17.65 -13.64
N TRP A 32 -4.74 -17.05 -12.53
CA TRP A 32 -4.00 -15.78 -12.56
C TRP A 32 -2.65 -15.90 -13.26
N GLN A 33 -1.90 -16.98 -12.99
CA GLN A 33 -0.62 -17.23 -13.66
C GLN A 33 -0.76 -17.33 -15.18
N TYR A 34 -1.87 -17.88 -15.70
CA TYR A 34 -2.13 -17.89 -17.12
C TYR A 34 -2.32 -16.49 -17.72
N LEU A 35 -2.96 -15.58 -16.98
CA LEU A 35 -3.06 -14.17 -17.38
C LEU A 35 -1.68 -13.51 -17.47
N GLU A 36 -0.83 -13.68 -16.45
CA GLU A 36 0.51 -13.08 -16.41
C GLU A 36 1.47 -13.66 -17.46
N LYS A 37 1.19 -14.86 -17.96
CA LYS A 37 1.95 -15.50 -19.05
C LYS A 37 1.40 -15.18 -20.45
N GLY A 38 0.23 -14.54 -20.54
CA GLY A 38 -0.45 -14.29 -21.81
C GLY A 38 -1.10 -15.52 -22.43
N GLU A 39 -1.26 -16.60 -21.65
CA GLU A 39 -1.95 -17.81 -22.08
C GLU A 39 -3.48 -17.65 -22.04
N ARG A 40 -3.97 -16.57 -21.41
CA ARG A 40 -5.39 -16.20 -21.35
C ARG A 40 -5.57 -14.69 -21.46
N THR A 41 -6.71 -14.30 -22.01
CA THR A 41 -7.14 -12.90 -22.09
C THR A 41 -7.45 -12.35 -20.70
N ILE A 42 -6.95 -11.14 -20.43
CA ILE A 42 -7.21 -10.41 -19.19
C ILE A 42 -8.61 -9.80 -19.27
N ASN A 43 -9.48 -10.14 -18.32
CA ASN A 43 -10.82 -9.56 -18.22
C ASN A 43 -10.72 -8.03 -17.96
N PRO A 44 -11.47 -7.18 -18.69
CA PRO A 44 -11.58 -5.75 -18.42
C PRO A 44 -11.76 -5.38 -16.94
N ASP A 45 -12.58 -6.11 -16.17
CA ASP A 45 -12.81 -5.84 -14.74
C ASP A 45 -11.51 -5.91 -13.91
N ILE A 46 -10.60 -6.84 -14.28
CA ILE A 46 -9.29 -6.95 -13.61
C ILE A 46 -8.43 -5.74 -13.96
N ILE A 47 -8.49 -5.29 -15.22
CA ILE A 47 -7.77 -4.11 -15.69
C ILE A 47 -8.24 -2.87 -14.93
N ASP A 48 -9.55 -2.68 -14.82
CA ASP A 48 -10.16 -1.54 -14.15
C ASP A 48 -9.82 -1.52 -12.66
N ASN A 49 -9.90 -2.67 -11.97
CA ASN A 49 -9.53 -2.78 -10.57
C ASN A 49 -8.04 -2.44 -10.32
N ILE A 50 -7.14 -2.91 -11.19
CA ILE A 50 -5.71 -2.61 -11.07
C ILE A 50 -5.45 -1.13 -11.35
N ASN A 51 -6.05 -0.58 -12.40
CA ASN A 51 -5.89 0.82 -12.75
C ASN A 51 -6.43 1.73 -11.63
N ALA A 52 -7.56 1.39 -11.02
CA ALA A 52 -8.09 2.13 -9.87
C ALA A 52 -7.09 2.15 -8.70
N LEU A 53 -6.48 1.01 -8.37
CA LEU A 53 -5.44 0.93 -7.33
C LEU A 53 -4.18 1.73 -7.70
N LEU A 54 -3.73 1.64 -8.95
CA LEU A 54 -2.57 2.41 -9.42
C LEU A 54 -2.82 3.92 -9.41
N ASN A 55 -4.00 4.35 -9.84
CA ASN A 55 -4.40 5.76 -9.84
C ASN A 55 -4.46 6.30 -8.41
N ARG A 56 -5.16 5.60 -7.50
CA ARG A 56 -5.21 5.97 -6.09
C ARG A 56 -3.82 6.05 -5.46
N ARG A 57 -2.93 5.12 -5.83
CA ARG A 57 -1.53 5.13 -5.38
C ARG A 57 -0.80 6.39 -5.84
N GLN A 58 -0.96 6.75 -7.12
CA GLN A 58 -0.34 7.95 -7.71
C GLN A 58 -0.89 9.23 -7.08
N GLU A 59 -2.21 9.31 -6.88
CA GLU A 59 -2.88 10.43 -6.22
C GLU A 59 -2.35 10.62 -4.81
N MET A 60 -2.30 9.58 -3.97
CA MET A 60 -1.79 9.70 -2.61
C MET A 60 -0.35 10.20 -2.52
N ILE A 61 0.52 9.76 -3.44
CA ILE A 61 1.90 10.21 -3.50
C ILE A 61 1.98 11.65 -3.98
N ARG A 62 1.20 11.99 -5.03
CA ARG A 62 1.15 13.35 -5.58
C ARG A 62 0.63 14.34 -4.54
N ASP A 63 -0.49 14.06 -3.89
CA ASP A 63 -1.09 14.93 -2.89
C ASP A 63 -0.10 15.24 -1.76
N LEU A 64 0.67 14.24 -1.33
CA LEU A 64 1.68 14.43 -0.30
C LEU A 64 2.84 15.30 -0.80
N ILE A 65 3.33 15.07 -2.01
CA ILE A 65 4.41 15.88 -2.62
C ILE A 65 3.95 17.31 -2.87
N ASP A 66 2.73 17.51 -3.35
CA ASP A 66 2.17 18.83 -3.61
C ASP A 66 1.98 19.62 -2.31
N THR A 67 1.69 18.93 -1.20
CA THR A 67 1.51 19.54 0.13
C THR A 67 2.83 19.78 0.88
N GLN A 68 3.79 18.85 0.78
CA GLN A 68 5.01 18.83 1.61
C GLN A 68 6.31 19.11 0.85
N GLY A 69 6.25 19.15 -0.48
CA GLY A 69 7.42 19.20 -1.37
C GLY A 69 7.96 17.82 -1.73
N MET A 70 8.93 17.77 -2.65
CA MET A 70 9.57 16.51 -3.08
C MET A 70 10.51 15.92 -2.02
N ASN A 71 10.95 16.70 -1.03
CA ASN A 71 11.77 16.21 0.07
C ASN A 71 10.86 15.96 1.28
N LEU A 72 10.69 14.69 1.63
CA LEU A 72 9.80 14.26 2.70
C LEU A 72 10.55 13.80 3.95
N ASN A 73 11.82 14.20 4.15
CA ASN A 73 12.61 13.80 5.33
C ASN A 73 11.94 14.19 6.67
N HIS A 74 11.09 15.21 6.65
CA HIS A 74 10.27 15.66 7.78
C HIS A 74 8.88 15.02 7.82
N VAL A 75 8.58 13.99 7.02
CA VAL A 75 7.33 13.23 7.06
C VAL A 75 7.58 11.80 7.54
N SER A 76 6.77 11.33 8.49
CA SER A 76 6.76 9.93 8.93
C SER A 76 5.66 9.15 8.21
N VAL A 77 5.99 7.96 7.73
CA VAL A 77 5.04 7.03 7.11
C VAL A 77 5.07 5.70 7.86
N ILE A 78 3.89 5.11 8.05
CA ILE A 78 3.74 3.89 8.84
C ILE A 78 3.95 2.65 7.96
N TYR A 79 4.79 1.75 8.43
CA TYR A 79 4.94 0.40 7.91
C TYR A 79 4.21 -0.59 8.81
N TYR A 80 3.21 -1.30 8.28
CA TYR A 80 2.48 -2.33 9.00
C TYR A 80 3.09 -3.69 8.71
N SER A 81 3.66 -4.34 9.72
CA SER A 81 4.29 -5.65 9.59
C SER A 81 3.28 -6.79 9.34
N ALA A 82 2.02 -6.59 9.74
CA ALA A 82 0.94 -7.56 9.64
C ALA A 82 -0.37 -6.88 9.17
N PRO A 83 -1.30 -7.63 8.54
CA PRO A 83 -2.52 -7.05 7.97
C PRO A 83 -3.60 -6.69 8.99
N GLU A 84 -3.50 -7.16 10.25
CA GLU A 84 -4.54 -7.03 11.29
C GLU A 84 -4.93 -5.58 11.62
N TYR A 85 -4.05 -4.63 11.31
CA TYR A 85 -4.29 -3.19 11.51
C TYR A 85 -4.75 -2.47 10.24
N CYS A 86 -5.02 -3.20 9.16
CA CYS A 86 -5.55 -2.68 7.91
C CYS A 86 -6.93 -3.28 7.67
N GLU A 87 -7.77 -2.59 6.89
CA GLU A 87 -9.14 -3.05 6.60
C GLU A 87 -9.17 -4.44 5.96
N ASN A 88 -8.23 -4.69 5.04
CA ASN A 88 -8.09 -5.97 4.36
C ASN A 88 -6.66 -6.10 3.79
N ILE A 89 -6.37 -7.25 3.17
CA ILE A 89 -5.05 -7.52 2.57
C ILE A 89 -4.69 -6.55 1.44
N LEU A 90 -5.68 -6.08 0.66
CA LEU A 90 -5.43 -5.14 -0.44
C LEU A 90 -4.98 -3.80 0.15
N GLU A 91 -5.72 -3.26 1.12
CA GLU A 91 -5.34 -2.03 1.82
C GLU A 91 -3.99 -2.15 2.51
N TRP A 92 -3.70 -3.31 3.12
CA TRP A 92 -2.39 -3.56 3.72
C TRP A 92 -1.28 -3.47 2.67
N ARG A 93 -1.36 -4.25 1.59
CA ARG A 93 -0.35 -4.26 0.51
C ARG A 93 -0.19 -2.90 -0.15
N PHE A 94 -1.32 -2.27 -0.44
CA PHE A 94 -1.39 -0.92 -1.01
C PHE A 94 -0.67 0.10 -0.12
N THR A 95 -0.99 0.14 1.18
CA THR A 95 -0.35 1.05 2.13
C THR A 95 1.15 0.81 2.22
N GLN A 96 1.60 -0.45 2.22
CA GLN A 96 3.03 -0.77 2.23
C GLN A 96 3.73 -0.35 0.93
N SER A 97 3.04 -0.47 -0.22
CA SER A 97 3.56 -0.02 -1.51
C SER A 97 3.77 1.50 -1.54
N VAL A 98 2.81 2.27 -1.02
CA VAL A 98 2.94 3.73 -0.91
C VAL A 98 4.07 4.10 0.06
N ALA A 99 4.07 3.54 1.27
CA ALA A 99 5.06 3.84 2.30
C ALA A 99 6.51 3.58 1.82
N ARG A 100 6.73 2.50 1.06
CA ARG A 100 8.05 2.19 0.49
C ARG A 100 8.51 3.23 -0.51
N THR A 101 7.66 3.67 -1.43
CA THR A 101 8.04 4.74 -2.36
C THR A 101 8.30 6.05 -1.65
N LEU A 102 7.44 6.43 -0.71
CA LEU A 102 7.67 7.66 0.07
C LEU A 102 9.01 7.62 0.81
N HIS A 103 9.39 6.46 1.35
CA HIS A 103 10.68 6.29 2.00
C HIS A 103 11.87 6.30 1.03
N PHE A 104 11.89 5.41 0.03
CA PHE A 104 13.06 5.22 -0.83
C PHE A 104 13.23 6.31 -1.88
N ASP A 105 12.11 6.85 -2.40
CA ASP A 105 12.15 7.79 -3.53
C ASP A 105 12.09 9.25 -3.06
N PHE A 106 11.50 9.52 -1.88
CA PHE A 106 11.27 10.88 -1.37
C PHE A 106 11.84 11.15 0.03
N GLY A 107 12.45 10.16 0.68
CA GLY A 107 13.16 10.32 1.95
C GLY A 107 12.28 10.29 3.21
N ALA A 108 10.98 9.97 3.10
CA ALA A 108 10.11 9.87 4.27
C ALA A 108 10.64 8.87 5.32
N LYS A 109 10.50 9.19 6.60
CA LYS A 109 10.92 8.31 7.69
C LYS A 109 9.94 7.15 7.81
N LEU A 110 10.42 5.92 7.60
CA LEU A 110 9.61 4.72 7.73
C LEU A 110 9.56 4.26 9.18
N ILE A 111 8.36 4.24 9.77
CA ILE A 111 8.12 3.84 11.17
C ILE A 111 7.37 2.52 11.20
N ILE A 112 7.95 1.48 11.80
CA ILE A 112 7.26 0.20 12.00
C ILE A 112 6.15 0.39 13.03
N PHE A 113 4.91 0.04 12.66
CA PHE A 113 3.79 0.10 13.57
C PHE A 113 3.99 -0.87 14.74
N ASN A 114 4.09 -0.33 15.96
CA ASN A 114 4.19 -1.08 17.20
C ASN A 114 2.88 -0.90 17.98
N PRO A 115 2.01 -1.92 18.05
CA PRO A 115 0.72 -1.77 18.71
C PRO A 115 0.84 -1.51 20.20
N GLU A 116 1.82 -2.10 20.89
CA GLU A 116 2.00 -1.88 22.33
C GLU A 116 2.35 -0.42 22.63
N GLU A 117 3.28 0.16 21.88
CA GLU A 117 3.65 1.57 22.01
C GLU A 117 2.53 2.50 21.58
N TYR A 118 1.83 2.16 20.48
CA TYR A 118 0.72 2.95 19.98
C TYR A 118 -0.43 3.00 20.99
N PHE A 119 -0.88 1.87 21.54
CA PHE A 119 -1.99 1.85 22.50
C PHE A 119 -1.61 2.49 23.84
N LYS A 120 -0.32 2.45 24.24
CA LYS A 120 0.18 3.24 25.37
C LYS A 120 0.12 4.74 25.07
N TRP A 121 0.44 5.18 23.86
CA TRP A 121 0.37 6.59 23.44
C TRP A 121 -1.07 7.08 23.23
N LEU A 122 -1.99 6.19 22.84
CA LEU A 122 -3.36 6.52 22.47
C LEU A 122 -4.19 7.04 23.66
N VAL A 123 -3.91 6.57 24.88
CA VAL A 123 -4.47 7.03 26.18
C VAL A 123 -5.95 7.48 26.08
N GLY A 124 -6.85 6.52 25.89
CA GLY A 124 -8.30 6.77 25.91
C GLY A 124 -8.88 7.51 24.69
N ARG A 125 -8.08 7.83 23.67
CA ARG A 125 -8.57 8.32 22.37
C ARG A 125 -9.01 7.14 21.49
N ASP A 126 -9.84 7.43 20.51
CA ASP A 126 -10.29 6.40 19.54
C ASP A 126 -9.16 5.99 18.59
N ASP A 127 -9.08 4.71 18.27
CA ASP A 127 -8.18 4.23 17.23
C ASP A 127 -8.69 4.67 15.85
N ASN A 128 -7.89 5.46 15.14
CA ASN A 128 -8.16 5.89 13.76
C ASN A 128 -6.87 6.28 13.04
N GLN A 129 -6.94 6.39 11.71
CA GLN A 129 -5.78 6.69 10.87
C GLN A 129 -5.08 8.00 11.25
N LYS A 130 -5.83 9.02 11.66
CA LYS A 130 -5.27 10.31 12.10
C LYS A 130 -4.41 10.14 13.35
N ASN A 131 -4.92 9.43 14.36
CA ASN A 131 -4.18 9.18 15.60
C ASN A 131 -2.94 8.30 15.37
N ARG A 132 -3.02 7.29 14.49
CA ARG A 132 -1.84 6.50 14.10
C ARG A 132 -0.77 7.36 13.42
N ALA A 133 -1.17 8.26 12.52
CA ALA A 133 -0.25 9.18 11.85
C ALA A 133 0.43 10.13 12.86
N LEU A 134 -0.33 10.68 13.82
CA LEU A 134 0.21 11.53 14.89
C LEU A 134 1.21 10.78 15.78
N TRP A 135 0.93 9.52 16.12
CA TRP A 135 1.88 8.67 16.84
C TRP A 135 3.18 8.49 16.06
N ALA A 136 3.10 8.16 14.77
CA ALA A 136 4.28 7.99 13.91
C ALA A 136 5.11 9.28 13.76
N ALA A 137 4.44 10.44 13.75
CA ALA A 137 5.10 11.75 13.71
C ALA A 137 5.88 12.06 15.00
N SER A 138 5.47 11.53 16.16
CA SER A 138 6.18 11.78 17.43
C SER A 138 7.61 11.21 17.45
N PHE A 139 7.93 10.25 16.58
CA PHE A 139 9.29 9.71 16.42
C PHE A 139 10.23 10.62 15.61
N GLN A 140 9.75 11.76 15.09
CA GLN A 140 10.60 12.73 14.41
C GLN A 140 11.22 13.76 15.35
N ALA A 141 10.61 13.97 16.51
CA ALA A 141 11.06 14.94 17.50
C ALA A 141 12.13 14.37 18.48
N ALA A 142 12.68 13.18 18.19
CA ALA A 142 13.66 12.47 19.00
C ALA A 142 14.96 12.26 18.22
#